data_AF-A0A1E7G962-F1
#
_entry.id   AF-A0A1E7G962-F1
#
_cell.length_a   1.000
_cell.length_b   1.000
_cell.length_c   1.000
_cell.angle_alpha   90.00
_cell.angle_beta   90.00
_cell.angle_gamma   90.00
#
_symmetry.space_group_name_H-M   'P 1'
#
loop_
_entity.id
_entity.type
_entity.pdbx_description
1 polymer ?
#
loop_
_entity_poly.entity_id
_entity_poly.type
_entity_poly.pdbx_seq_one_letter_code
_entity_poly.pdbx_strand_id
1 'polypeptide(L)'
;MVKPEILDIEIKVNSIETYDRQQYFNLMGDFLEKGERAGMPVEVRYIFRCEGEEVCRGHKIILLDWEFNETIRNIIRDKQEPADVERKIRENFFNLMQEKELYFIMGTHFTYGTWMITGIFYPEKNSRNQSNLSGF
;
A
#
# COMPACT_ATOMS: atom_id res chain seq x y z
N MET A 1 -6.41 -11.64 7.06
CA MET A 1 -6.14 -10.19 7.24
C MET A 1 -5.24 -10.04 8.45
N VAL A 2 -4.32 -9.09 8.44
CA VAL A 2 -3.39 -8.85 9.55
C VAL A 2 -3.71 -7.50 10.16
N LYS A 3 -3.84 -7.43 11.49
CA LYS A 3 -3.95 -6.16 12.20
C LYS A 3 -2.53 -5.66 12.54
N PRO A 4 -2.07 -4.55 11.96
CA PRO A 4 -0.71 -4.09 12.15
C PRO A 4 -0.61 -3.00 13.23
N GLU A 5 0.45 -3.05 14.01
CA GLU A 5 0.99 -1.92 14.74
C GLU A 5 2.03 -1.22 13.85
N ILE A 6 1.64 -0.13 13.18
CA ILE A 6 2.49 0.56 12.22
C ILE A 6 3.57 1.35 12.96
N LEU A 7 4.83 1.02 12.70
CA LEU A 7 6.00 1.71 13.28
C LEU A 7 6.47 2.86 12.39
N ASP A 8 6.58 2.63 11.08
CA ASP A 8 7.01 3.64 10.11
C ASP A 8 6.60 3.25 8.68
N ILE A 9 6.80 4.18 7.75
CA ILE A 9 6.62 4.00 6.32
C ILE A 9 7.90 4.43 5.57
N GLU A 10 8.38 3.56 4.68
CA GLU A 10 9.43 3.90 3.74
C GLU A 10 8.79 4.26 2.41
N ILE A 11 9.02 5.49 1.96
CA ILE A 11 8.50 6.02 0.70
C ILE A 11 9.70 6.28 -0.20
N LYS A 12 9.69 5.69 -1.38
CA LYS A 12 10.72 5.90 -2.41
C LYS A 12 10.06 6.46 -3.65
N VAL A 13 10.28 7.75 -3.91
CA VAL A 13 9.85 8.40 -5.16
C VAL A 13 10.89 8.07 -6.24
N ASN A 14 10.51 7.21 -7.18
CA ASN A 14 11.35 6.80 -8.30
C ASN A 14 11.19 7.77 -9.50
N SER A 15 9.99 8.29 -9.73
CA SER A 15 9.69 9.23 -10.81
C SER A 15 8.48 10.10 -10.48
N ILE A 16 8.53 11.35 -10.92
CA ILE A 16 7.42 12.31 -10.91
C ILE A 16 6.80 12.49 -12.30
N GLU A 17 7.33 11.82 -13.32
CA GLU A 17 6.80 11.89 -14.67
C GLU A 17 5.48 11.13 -14.74
N THR A 18 4.41 11.84 -15.09
CA THR A 18 3.07 11.26 -15.24
C THR A 18 2.91 10.68 -16.64
N TYR A 19 3.16 9.37 -16.77
CA TYR A 19 2.81 8.65 -17.99
C TYR A 19 1.30 8.35 -17.97
N ASP A 20 0.52 9.12 -18.72
CA ASP A 20 -0.95 9.02 -18.77
C ASP A 20 -1.47 7.75 -19.49
N ARG A 21 -0.56 6.94 -20.04
CA ARG A 21 -0.91 5.65 -20.61
C ARG A 21 -1.06 4.65 -19.47
N GLN A 22 -2.29 4.28 -19.17
CA GLN A 22 -2.62 2.99 -18.57
C GLN A 22 -1.76 1.93 -19.27
N GLN A 23 -0.68 1.51 -18.62
CA GLN A 23 0.10 0.38 -19.10
C GLN A 23 -0.76 -0.84 -18.82
N TYR A 24 -1.35 -1.38 -19.88
CA TYR A 24 -2.21 -2.53 -19.83
C TYR A 24 -1.50 -3.68 -19.15
N PHE A 25 -1.99 -4.09 -17.98
CA PHE A 25 -1.68 -5.39 -17.41
C PHE A 25 -2.46 -6.45 -18.18
N ASN A 26 -1.82 -7.55 -18.54
CA ASN A 26 -2.59 -8.74 -18.90
C ASN A 26 -3.24 -9.34 -17.62
N LEU A 27 -4.15 -10.31 -17.77
CA LEU A 27 -4.81 -11.00 -16.65
C LEU A 27 -3.83 -11.64 -15.63
N MET A 28 -2.56 -11.79 -16.00
CA MET A 28 -1.48 -12.35 -15.17
C MET A 28 -0.61 -11.26 -14.50
N GLY A 29 -0.89 -9.98 -14.73
CA GLY A 29 -0.13 -8.85 -14.18
C GLY A 29 1.16 -8.50 -14.95
N ASP A 30 1.38 -9.07 -16.14
CA ASP A 30 2.54 -8.71 -16.96
C ASP A 30 2.27 -7.44 -17.78
N PHE A 31 3.34 -6.68 -18.03
CA PHE A 31 3.35 -5.49 -18.88
C PHE A 31 3.31 -5.85 -20.38
N LEU A 32 2.41 -5.25 -21.15
CA LEU A 32 2.33 -5.43 -22.61
C LEU A 32 3.33 -4.51 -23.36
N GLU A 33 4.36 -5.17 -23.90
CA GLU A 33 5.39 -4.82 -24.91
C GLU A 33 6.24 -3.53 -24.83
N LYS A 34 7.51 -3.77 -24.45
CA LYS A 34 8.80 -3.18 -24.91
C LYS A 34 9.02 -1.66 -24.79
N GLY A 35 9.66 -1.28 -23.69
CA GLY A 35 10.42 -0.04 -23.56
C GLY A 35 10.53 0.40 -22.10
N GLU A 36 11.54 -0.12 -21.40
CA GLU A 36 11.82 0.07 -19.97
C GLU A 36 10.69 -0.44 -19.06
N ARG A 37 11.03 -1.21 -18.02
CA ARG A 37 10.05 -1.57 -17.00
C ARG A 37 9.56 -0.25 -16.41
N ALA A 38 8.29 0.11 -16.61
CA ALA A 38 7.75 1.26 -15.90
C ALA A 38 7.78 0.91 -14.42
N GLY A 39 8.78 1.44 -13.72
CA GLY A 39 8.84 1.35 -12.28
C GLY A 39 7.58 2.00 -11.71
N MET A 40 7.14 1.52 -10.55
CA MET A 40 6.15 2.27 -9.80
C MET A 40 6.74 3.66 -9.51
N PRO A 41 6.04 4.75 -9.87
CA PRO A 41 6.55 6.11 -9.70
C PRO A 41 6.88 6.39 -8.23
N VAL A 42 6.11 5.78 -7.32
CA VAL A 42 6.42 5.74 -5.90
C VAL A 42 6.25 4.33 -5.39
N GLU A 43 7.25 3.83 -4.67
CA GLU A 43 7.15 2.59 -3.90
C GLU A 43 6.92 2.92 -2.43
N VAL A 44 6.01 2.19 -1.80
CA VAL A 44 5.69 2.36 -0.39
C VAL A 44 5.81 1.03 0.33
N ARG A 45 6.59 1.02 1.41
CA ARG A 45 6.78 -0.14 2.29
C ARG A 45 6.37 0.21 3.71
N TYR A 46 5.51 -0.62 4.30
CA TYR A 46 5.13 -0.50 5.69
C TYR A 46 6.10 -1.25 6.58
N ILE A 47 6.53 -0.58 7.65
CA ILE A 47 7.29 -1.17 8.75
C ILE A 47 6.31 -1.32 9.91
N PHE A 48 5.99 -2.56 10.29
CA PHE A 48 4.95 -2.84 11.28
C PHE A 48 5.21 -4.11 12.07
N ARG A 49 4.50 -4.28 13.19
CA ARG A 49 4.37 -5.54 13.92
C ARG A 49 2.94 -6.06 13.83
N CYS A 50 2.75 -7.37 13.98
CA CYS A 50 1.41 -7.92 14.11
C CYS A 50 0.89 -7.63 15.52
N GLU A 51 -0.21 -6.88 15.63
CA GLU A 51 -0.80 -6.56 16.93
C GLU A 51 -1.26 -7.85 17.62
N GLY A 52 -0.93 -8.00 18.91
CA GLY A 52 -1.30 -9.18 19.70
C GLY A 52 -0.41 -10.40 19.51
N GLU A 53 0.65 -10.32 18.68
CA GLU A 53 1.58 -11.42 18.44
C GLU A 53 2.95 -11.15 19.08
N GLU A 54 3.23 -11.83 20.20
CA GLU A 54 4.46 -11.62 20.99
C GLU A 54 5.72 -12.10 20.27
N VAL A 55 5.62 -13.11 19.39
CA VAL A 55 6.80 -13.61 18.65
C VAL A 55 7.13 -12.80 17.40
N CYS A 56 6.32 -11.78 17.08
CA CYS A 56 6.53 -10.94 15.91
C CYS A 56 7.79 -10.07 16.07
N ARG A 57 8.76 -10.28 15.18
CA ARG A 57 10.02 -9.50 15.14
C ARG A 57 9.92 -8.21 14.32
N GLY A 58 8.74 -7.92 13.79
CA GLY A 58 8.50 -6.84 12.84
C GLY A 58 8.64 -7.28 11.39
N HIS A 59 7.99 -6.51 10.53
CA HIS A 59 7.85 -6.76 9.10
C HIS A 59 8.16 -5.48 8.33
N LYS A 60 8.79 -5.64 7.16
CA LYS A 60 8.94 -4.58 6.17
C LYS A 60 8.41 -5.10 4.85
N ILE A 61 7.20 -4.69 4.46
CA ILE A 61 6.48 -5.27 3.33
C ILE A 61 5.98 -4.16 2.40
N ILE A 62 6.10 -4.38 1.09
CA ILE A 62 5.64 -3.46 0.05
C ILE A 62 4.11 -3.49 -0.09
N LEU A 63 3.53 -2.30 -0.29
CA LEU A 63 2.13 -2.14 -0.67
C LEU A 63 1.99 -2.14 -2.20
N LEU A 64 1.20 -3.09 -2.70
CA LEU A 64 0.81 -3.24 -4.09
C LEU A 64 -0.70 -3.22 -4.19
N ASP A 65 -1.26 -2.01 -4.16
CA ASP A 65 -2.70 -1.76 -4.22
C ASP A 65 -3.02 -0.75 -5.34
N TRP A 66 -4.02 -1.07 -6.16
CA TRP A 66 -4.39 -0.25 -7.31
C TRP A 66 -4.99 1.10 -6.90
N GLU A 67 -5.88 1.13 -5.91
CA GLU A 67 -6.55 2.34 -5.43
C GLU A 67 -5.55 3.30 -4.79
N PHE A 68 -4.60 2.74 -4.06
CA PHE A 68 -3.47 3.47 -3.50
C PHE A 68 -2.59 4.07 -4.59
N ASN A 69 -2.20 3.28 -5.60
CA ASN A 69 -1.39 3.74 -6.72
C ASN A 69 -2.09 4.85 -7.51
N GLU A 70 -3.41 4.78 -7.67
CA GLU A 70 -4.15 5.84 -8.34
C GLU A 70 -4.25 7.12 -7.50
N THR A 71 -4.32 6.99 -6.18
CA THR A 71 -4.23 8.15 -5.26
C THR A 71 -2.86 8.83 -5.35
N ILE A 72 -1.78 8.04 -5.42
CA ILE A 72 -0.43 8.57 -5.61
C ILE A 72 -0.29 9.31 -6.94
N ARG A 73 -0.83 8.76 -8.04
CA ARG A 73 -0.81 9.43 -9.34
C ARG A 73 -1.50 10.79 -9.29
N ASN A 74 -2.63 10.90 -8.58
CA ASN A 74 -3.28 12.19 -8.36
C ASN A 74 -2.41 13.14 -7.54
N ILE A 75 -1.75 12.67 -6.47
CA ILE A 75 -0.82 13.49 -5.70
C ILE A 75 0.34 14.00 -6.56
N ILE A 76 0.91 13.16 -7.44
CA ILE A 76 1.99 13.55 -8.36
C ILE A 76 1.49 14.55 -9.40
N ARG A 77 0.28 14.38 -9.94
CA ARG A 77 -0.33 15.37 -10.85
C ARG A 77 -0.48 16.74 -10.19
N ASP A 78 -0.82 16.77 -8.90
CA ASP A 78 -1.01 18.00 -8.13
C ASP A 78 0.31 18.62 -7.63
N LYS A 79 1.38 17.82 -7.47
CA LYS A 79 2.65 18.22 -6.84
C LYS A 79 3.83 17.95 -7.77
N GLN A 80 4.55 19.01 -8.12
CA GLN A 80 5.68 18.91 -9.05
C GLN A 80 7.01 18.55 -8.36
N GLU A 81 7.12 18.71 -7.04
CA GLU A 81 8.35 18.45 -6.28
C GLU A 81 8.28 17.09 -5.55
N PRO A 82 9.31 16.22 -5.68
CA PRO A 82 9.34 14.90 -5.03
C PRO A 82 9.16 14.95 -3.50
N ALA A 83 9.74 15.96 -2.84
CA ALA A 83 9.62 16.13 -1.39
C ALA A 83 8.18 16.45 -0.96
N ASP A 84 7.43 17.17 -1.79
CA ASP A 84 6.02 17.48 -1.52
C ASP A 84 5.13 16.25 -1.71
N VAL A 85 5.44 15.42 -2.71
CA VAL A 85 4.78 14.12 -2.92
C VAL A 85 5.00 13.22 -1.72
N GLU A 86 6.25 13.04 -1.28
CA GLU A 86 6.58 12.21 -0.12
C GLU A 86 5.86 12.70 1.15
N ARG A 87 5.93 14.01 1.42
CA ARG A 87 5.25 14.61 2.57
C ARG A 87 3.76 14.34 2.53
N LYS A 88 3.12 14.55 1.38
CA LYS A 88 1.67 14.35 1.24
C LYS A 88 1.26 12.89 1.41
N ILE A 89 2.06 11.96 0.89
CA ILE A 89 1.86 10.52 1.07
C ILE A 89 1.99 10.18 2.55
N ARG A 90 3.04 10.65 3.25
CA ARG A 90 3.22 10.41 4.69
C ARG A 90 2.07 10.97 5.52
N GLU A 91 1.60 12.18 5.23
CA GLU A 91 0.44 12.77 5.90
C GLU A 91 -0.81 11.91 5.73
N ASN A 92 -1.14 11.51 4.49
CA ASN A 92 -2.37 10.78 4.19
C ASN A 92 -2.34 9.31 4.63
N PHE A 93 -1.18 8.66 4.54
CA PHE A 93 -1.05 7.20 4.61
C PHE A 93 -0.19 6.69 5.77
N PHE A 94 0.34 7.59 6.59
CA PHE A 94 0.91 7.25 7.90
C PHE A 94 0.14 7.98 8.99
N ASN A 95 0.09 9.32 9.00
CA ASN A 95 -0.51 10.07 10.09
C ASN A 95 -2.02 9.79 10.25
N LEU A 96 -2.80 9.88 9.16
CA LEU A 96 -4.25 9.61 9.23
C LEU A 96 -4.59 8.14 9.54
N MET A 97 -3.66 7.22 9.30
CA MET A 97 -3.89 5.80 9.56
C MET A 97 -3.74 5.45 11.03
N GLN A 98 -2.87 6.15 11.76
CA GLN A 98 -2.61 5.90 13.19
C GLN A 98 -3.87 6.08 14.07
N GLU A 99 -4.84 6.88 13.62
CA GLU A 99 -6.07 7.17 14.37
C GLU A 99 -7.22 6.18 14.05
N LYS A 100 -7.04 5.34 13.03
CA LYS A 100 -8.07 4.44 12.52
C LYS A 100 -7.76 3.00 12.89
N GLU A 101 -8.81 2.22 13.04
CA GLU A 101 -8.65 0.77 13.06
C GLU A 101 -8.37 0.32 11.63
N LEU A 102 -7.26 -0.39 11.43
CA LEU A 102 -6.76 -0.72 10.10
C LEU A 102 -6.34 -2.18 10.03
N TYR A 103 -6.52 -2.77 8.86
CA TYR A 103 -6.14 -4.15 8.57
C TYR A 103 -5.44 -4.22 7.22
N PHE A 104 -4.34 -4.97 7.16
CA PHE A 104 -3.68 -5.31 5.92
C PHE A 104 -4.27 -6.58 5.31
N ILE A 105 -4.62 -6.47 4.03
CA ILE A 105 -4.92 -7.61 3.18
C ILE A 105 -3.59 -8.09 2.62
N MET A 106 -3.21 -9.32 2.96
CA MET A 106 -1.93 -9.89 2.58
C MET A 106 -2.09 -10.83 1.40
N GLY A 107 -1.14 -10.77 0.47
CA GLY A 107 -1.01 -11.71 -0.63
C GLY A 107 0.43 -12.22 -0.73
N THR A 108 0.65 -13.19 -1.62
CA THR A 108 2.00 -13.65 -1.97
C THR A 108 2.20 -13.53 -3.46
N HIS A 109 3.43 -13.21 -3.86
CA HIS A 109 3.80 -13.24 -5.27
C HIS A 109 3.76 -14.68 -5.76
N PHE A 110 2.99 -14.97 -6.81
CA PHE A 110 2.83 -16.33 -7.33
C PHE A 110 4.17 -17.02 -7.63
N THR A 111 5.08 -16.34 -8.32
CA THR A 111 6.39 -16.90 -8.71
C THR A 111 7.40 -17.06 -7.57
N TYR A 112 7.42 -16.14 -6.60
CA TYR A 112 8.51 -16.03 -5.61
C TYR A 112 8.08 -16.37 -4.19
N GLY A 113 6.78 -16.53 -3.93
CA GLY A 113 6.22 -16.75 -2.59
C GLY A 113 6.43 -15.59 -1.62
N THR A 114 6.88 -14.43 -2.10
CA THR A 114 7.17 -13.27 -1.26
C THR A 114 5.88 -12.58 -0.84
N TRP A 115 5.73 -12.32 0.45
CA TRP A 115 4.58 -11.60 0.99
C TRP A 115 4.53 -10.14 0.51
N MET A 116 3.32 -9.67 0.24
CA MET A 116 3.00 -8.30 -0.14
C MET A 116 1.70 -7.88 0.54
N ILE A 117 1.55 -6.58 0.79
CA ILE A 117 0.26 -6.00 1.17
C ILE A 117 -0.46 -5.70 -0.13
N THR A 118 -1.62 -6.30 -0.36
CA THR A 118 -2.43 -6.10 -1.57
C THR A 118 -3.59 -5.13 -1.36
N GLY A 119 -3.81 -4.71 -0.11
CA GLY A 119 -4.76 -3.65 0.20
C GLY A 119 -4.80 -3.29 1.67
N ILE A 120 -5.39 -2.12 1.94
CA ILE A 120 -5.58 -1.57 3.29
C ILE A 120 -7.07 -1.40 3.53
N PHE A 121 -7.57 -2.01 4.59
CA PHE A 121 -8.98 -2.00 4.95
C PHE A 121 -9.22 -1.25 6.25
N TYR A 122 -10.21 -0.36 6.24
CA TYR A 122 -10.70 0.36 7.41
C TYR A 122 -12.15 -0.03 7.67
N PRO A 123 -12.45 -0.84 8.69
CA PRO A 123 -13.83 -1.05 9.09
C PRO A 123 -14.44 0.26 9.58
N GLU A 124 -15.69 0.52 9.19
CA GLU A 124 -16.45 1.63 9.76
C GLU A 124 -16.64 1.39 11.26
N LYS A 125 -16.34 2.41 12.07
CA LYS A 125 -16.66 2.38 13.51
C LYS A 125 -18.19 2.39 13.65
N ASN A 126 -18.76 1.22 13.96
CA ASN A 126 -20.16 0.97 14.32
C ASN A 126 -21.19 0.80 13.18
N SER A 127 -20.96 -0.14 12.26
CA SER A 127 -22.10 -0.79 11.60
C SER A 127 -22.55 -2.00 12.42
N ARG A 128 -23.84 -2.02 12.81
CA ARG A 128 -24.53 -2.99 13.70
C ARG A 128 -24.36 -4.49 13.35
N ASN A 129 -23.66 -4.82 12.26
CA ASN A 129 -23.53 -6.16 11.68
C ASN A 129 -22.15 -6.83 11.86
N GLN A 130 -21.17 -6.19 12.51
CA GLN A 130 -19.80 -6.75 12.62
C GLN A 130 -19.59 -7.75 13.78
N SER A 131 -20.59 -8.00 14.62
CA SER A 131 -20.48 -8.89 15.79
C SER A 131 -20.23 -10.37 15.47
N ASN A 132 -20.24 -10.77 14.19
CA ASN A 132 -20.13 -12.17 13.78
C ASN A 132 -18.79 -12.54 13.10
N LEU A 133 -17.84 -11.59 12.98
CA LEU A 133 -16.55 -11.84 12.32
C LEU A 133 -15.38 -12.06 13.30
N SER A 134 -15.57 -11.84 14.60
CA SER A 134 -14.56 -12.09 15.65
C SER A 134 -14.56 -13.53 16.18
N GLY A 135 -15.23 -14.46 15.50
CA GLY A 135 -15.48 -15.83 15.95
C GLY A 135 -14.86 -16.95 15.11
N PHE A 136 -13.79 -16.68 14.36
CA PHE A 136 -13.03 -17.71 13.63
C PHE A 136 -11.54 -17.60 13.89
#